data_AF-A0AAU2FCZ9-F1
#
_entry.id   AF-A0AAU2FCZ9-F1
#
_cell.length_a   1.000
_cell.length_b   1.000
_cell.length_c   1.000
_cell.angle_alpha   90.00
_cell.angle_beta   90.00
_cell.angle_gamma   90.00
#
_symmetry.space_group_name_H-M   'P 1'
#
loop_
_entity.id
_entity.type
_entity.pdbx_description
1 polymer ?
#
loop_
_entity_poly.entity_id
_entity_poly.type
_entity_poly.pdbx_seq_one_letter_code
_entity_poly.pdbx_strand_id
1 'polypeptide(L)'
;MTSTTTHTSSPSQEELFRFLEDRFVCAQACTECARATALRASFVDPDGSADDALARRKGILCAEVCDATCRLLSEQAPQDEAALRVQLEWCRTVCLETAQILDDHLGAEDASKACRECAQACADFIRTLETPGAVRDGGG
;
A
#
# COMPACT_ATOMS: atom_id res chain seq x y z
N MET A 1 -21.29 -40.50 -14.91
CA MET A 1 -20.58 -39.55 -14.01
C MET A 1 -19.88 -38.55 -14.91
N THR A 2 -20.38 -37.32 -14.98
CA THR A 2 -19.87 -36.23 -15.81
C THR A 2 -18.60 -35.68 -15.17
N SER A 3 -17.47 -35.83 -15.86
CA SER A 3 -16.22 -35.17 -15.48
C SER A 3 -16.34 -33.67 -15.73
N THR A 4 -16.45 -32.90 -14.65
CA THR A 4 -16.33 -31.44 -14.69
C THR A 4 -14.88 -31.08 -14.97
N THR A 5 -14.57 -30.69 -16.20
CA THR A 5 -13.27 -30.15 -16.58
C THR A 5 -13.16 -28.73 -16.04
N THR A 6 -12.42 -28.53 -14.94
CA THR A 6 -11.97 -27.20 -14.52
C THR A 6 -10.91 -26.71 -15.52
N HIS A 7 -11.26 -25.77 -16.38
CA HIS A 7 -10.31 -25.04 -17.23
C HIS A 7 -9.57 -24.01 -16.37
N THR A 8 -8.27 -24.21 -16.20
CA THR A 8 -7.35 -23.18 -15.69
C THR A 8 -6.68 -22.54 -16.91
N SER A 9 -7.09 -21.32 -17.28
CA SER A 9 -6.42 -20.52 -18.30
C SER A 9 -5.23 -19.77 -17.70
N SER A 10 -4.07 -19.81 -18.36
CA SER A 10 -2.94 -18.93 -18.05
C SER A 10 -3.30 -17.48 -18.35
N PRO A 11 -2.82 -16.49 -17.56
CA PRO A 11 -3.01 -15.07 -17.86
C PRO A 11 -2.54 -14.71 -19.27
N SER A 12 -3.22 -13.75 -19.87
CA SER A 12 -2.71 -13.05 -21.04
C SER A 12 -1.49 -12.19 -20.68
N GLN A 13 -0.69 -11.85 -21.69
CA GLN A 13 0.48 -11.00 -21.51
C GLN A 13 0.11 -9.59 -21.02
N GLU A 14 -1.04 -9.06 -21.46
CA GLU A 14 -1.55 -7.75 -21.06
C GLU A 14 -1.93 -7.72 -19.56
N GLU A 15 -2.56 -8.80 -19.07
CA GLU A 15 -2.89 -8.94 -17.64
C GLU A 15 -1.64 -9.01 -16.77
N LEU A 16 -0.60 -9.72 -17.23
CA LEU A 16 0.68 -9.79 -16.53
C LEU A 16 1.38 -8.41 -16.48
N PHE A 17 1.41 -7.67 -17.60
CA PHE A 17 2.00 -6.33 -17.61
C PHE A 17 1.24 -5.38 -16.68
N ARG A 18 -0.10 -5.39 -16.72
CA ARG A 18 -0.94 -4.60 -15.80
C ARG A 18 -0.61 -4.91 -14.35
N PHE A 19 -0.55 -6.19 -14.00
CA PHE A 19 -0.21 -6.61 -12.64
C PHE A 19 1.16 -6.09 -12.19
N LEU A 20 2.18 -6.19 -13.04
CA LEU A 20 3.53 -5.74 -12.72
C LEU A 20 3.61 -4.20 -12.61
N GLU A 21 2.93 -3.48 -13.50
CA GLU A 21 2.85 -2.01 -13.47
C GLU A 21 2.15 -1.53 -12.20
N ASP A 22 0.97 -2.07 -11.88
CA ASP A 22 0.21 -1.67 -10.70
C ASP A 22 0.96 -2.01 -9.41
N ARG A 23 1.65 -3.16 -9.37
CA ARG A 23 2.53 -3.53 -8.25
C ARG A 23 3.66 -2.54 -8.06
N PHE A 24 4.33 -2.14 -9.16
CA PHE A 24 5.42 -1.17 -9.13
C PHE A 24 4.94 0.22 -8.68
N VAL A 25 3.82 0.69 -9.23
CA VAL A 25 3.20 1.97 -8.86
C VAL A 25 2.85 1.98 -7.36
N CYS A 26 2.27 0.89 -6.86
CA CYS A 26 1.95 0.76 -5.44
C CYS A 26 3.20 0.77 -4.55
N ALA A 27 4.25 0.03 -4.93
CA ALA A 27 5.51 0.00 -4.18
C ALA A 27 6.21 1.37 -4.13
N GLN A 28 6.21 2.08 -5.26
CA GLN A 28 6.76 3.43 -5.34
C GLN A 28 5.98 4.40 -4.45
N ALA A 29 4.65 4.41 -4.54
CA ALA A 29 3.81 5.29 -3.73
C ALA A 29 3.97 5.01 -2.23
N CYS A 30 4.08 3.74 -1.82
CA CYS A 30 4.41 3.36 -0.44
C CYS A 30 5.78 3.91 -0.01
N THR A 31 6.80 3.80 -0.86
CA THR A 31 8.15 4.32 -0.55
C THR A 31 8.14 5.84 -0.36
N GLU A 32 7.45 6.56 -1.25
CA GLU A 32 7.33 8.02 -1.18
C GLU A 32 6.54 8.47 0.05
N CYS A 33 5.42 7.80 0.35
CA CYS A 33 4.62 8.05 1.53
C CYS A 33 5.39 7.78 2.83
N ALA A 34 6.12 6.67 2.91
CA ALA A 34 6.94 6.35 4.07
C ALA A 34 7.97 7.44 4.36
N ARG A 35 8.66 7.91 3.32
CA ARG A 35 9.63 8.99 3.43
C ARG A 35 8.99 10.30 3.86
N ALA A 36 7.86 10.69 3.25
CA ALA A 36 7.19 11.95 3.52
C ALA A 36 6.64 12.01 4.96
N THR A 37 6.02 10.92 5.42
CA THR A 37 5.44 10.85 6.78
C THR A 37 6.51 10.75 7.87
N ALA A 38 7.59 10.01 7.63
CA ALA A 38 8.75 9.98 8.54
C ALA A 38 9.41 11.38 8.65
N LEU A 39 9.63 12.05 7.52
CA LEU A 39 10.16 13.42 7.51
C LEU A 39 9.24 14.37 8.27
N ARG A 40 7.93 14.30 8.02
CA ARG A 40 6.96 15.14 8.72
C ARG A 40 7.00 14.91 10.22
N ALA A 41 6.98 13.66 10.67
CA ALA A 41 7.04 13.30 12.08
C ALA A 41 8.33 13.80 12.76
N SER A 42 9.45 13.90 12.02
CA SER A 42 10.71 14.43 12.54
C SER A 42 10.67 15.94 12.84
N PHE A 43 9.75 16.69 12.22
CA PHE A 43 9.55 18.12 12.45
C PHE A 43 8.51 18.44 13.53
N VAL A 44 7.84 17.43 14.08
CA VAL A 44 6.83 17.63 15.14
C VAL A 44 7.51 17.63 16.51
N ASP A 45 7.23 18.65 17.32
CA ASP A 45 7.76 18.78 18.68
C ASP A 45 7.29 17.61 19.57
N PRO A 46 8.20 16.81 20.16
CA PRO A 46 7.84 15.73 21.08
C PRO A 46 7.11 16.22 22.34
N ASP A 47 7.35 17.45 22.77
CA ASP A 47 6.73 18.08 23.94
C ASP A 47 5.60 19.04 23.55
N GLY A 48 5.14 18.96 22.28
CA GLY A 48 4.08 19.77 21.71
C GLY A 48 2.69 19.45 22.28
N SER A 49 1.65 19.96 21.59
CA SER A 49 0.26 19.73 21.98
C SER A 49 -0.14 18.25 21.87
N ALA A 50 -1.31 17.89 22.43
CA ALA A 50 -1.86 16.55 22.25
C ALA A 50 -2.08 16.19 20.77
N ASP A 51 -2.45 17.19 19.96
CA ASP A 51 -2.66 17.05 18.52
C ASP A 51 -1.34 16.83 17.79
N ASP A 52 -0.27 17.57 18.17
CA ASP A 52 1.09 17.33 17.68
C ASP A 52 1.56 15.91 18.02
N ALA A 53 1.36 15.48 19.26
CA ALA A 53 1.72 14.13 19.68
C ALA A 53 0.93 13.05 18.90
N LEU A 54 -0.34 13.30 18.57
CA LEU A 54 -1.15 12.42 17.73
C LEU A 54 -0.63 12.36 16.29
N ALA A 55 -0.40 13.52 15.67
CA ALA A 55 0.12 13.62 14.31
C ALA A 55 1.49 12.95 14.17
N ARG A 56 2.38 13.13 15.14
CA ARG A 56 3.68 12.46 15.18
C ARG A 56 3.54 10.94 15.25
N ARG A 57 2.71 10.42 16.17
CA ARG A 57 2.49 8.97 16.30
C ARG A 57 1.89 8.36 15.03
N LYS A 58 0.92 9.04 14.42
CA LYS A 58 0.27 8.58 13.18
C LYS A 58 1.22 8.65 11.98
N GLY A 59 2.04 9.70 11.88
CA GLY A 59 3.09 9.78 10.87
C GLY A 59 4.11 8.65 10.98
N ILE A 60 4.57 8.30 12.19
CA ILE A 60 5.49 7.17 12.41
C ILE A 60 4.82 5.85 12.02
N LEU A 61 3.59 5.60 12.47
CA LEU A 61 2.85 4.38 12.12
C LEU A 61 2.68 4.26 10.60
N CYS A 62 2.30 5.34 9.92
CA CYS A 62 2.14 5.35 8.47
C CYS A 62 3.46 5.05 7.76
N ALA A 63 4.56 5.63 8.25
CA ALA A 63 5.89 5.36 7.71
C ALA A 63 6.28 3.88 7.81
N GLU A 64 6.07 3.26 8.97
CA GLU A 64 6.39 1.86 9.21
C GLU A 64 5.54 0.92 8.35
N VAL A 65 4.23 1.17 8.27
CA VAL A 65 3.31 0.35 7.46
C VAL A 65 3.62 0.48 5.98
N CYS A 66 3.93 1.69 5.50
CA CYS A 66 4.30 1.90 4.11
C CYS A 66 5.65 1.27 3.75
N ASP A 67 6.67 1.33 4.63
CA ASP A 67 7.96 0.66 4.43
C ASP A 67 7.79 -0.87 4.39
N ALA A 68 7.02 -1.44 5.32
CA ALA A 68 6.73 -2.87 5.31
C ALA A 68 6.00 -3.30 4.02
N THR A 69 5.04 -2.50 3.58
CA THR A 69 4.26 -2.77 2.35
C THR A 69 5.13 -2.65 1.10
N CYS A 70 5.99 -1.64 0.98
CA CYS A 70 6.84 -1.49 -0.20
C CYS A 70 7.87 -2.62 -0.31
N ARG A 71 8.42 -3.09 0.82
CA ARG A 71 9.30 -4.27 0.85
C ARG A 71 8.58 -5.51 0.38
N LEU A 72 7.39 -5.77 0.93
CA LEU A 72 6.55 -6.88 0.51
C LEU A 72 6.29 -6.82 -1.01
N LEU A 73 5.86 -5.68 -1.54
CA LEU A 73 5.59 -5.53 -2.98
C LEU A 73 6.84 -5.66 -3.88
N SER A 74 8.03 -5.45 -3.33
CA SER A 74 9.29 -5.54 -4.07
C SER A 74 9.83 -6.97 -4.14
N GLU A 75 9.41 -7.85 -3.22
CA GLU A 75 9.85 -9.24 -3.18
C GLU A 75 9.44 -10.00 -4.46
N GLN A 76 10.33 -10.87 -4.93
CA GLN A 76 10.14 -11.72 -6.11
C GLN A 76 9.70 -13.16 -5.75
N ALA A 77 9.46 -13.42 -4.46
CA ALA A 77 9.04 -14.73 -3.97
C ALA A 77 7.54 -14.96 -4.20
N PRO A 78 7.07 -16.22 -4.27
CA PRO A 78 5.64 -16.52 -4.29
C PRO A 78 4.96 -15.87 -3.08
N GLN A 79 3.97 -15.01 -3.33
CA GLN A 79 3.26 -14.28 -2.30
C GLN A 79 1.87 -14.89 -2.11
N ASP A 80 1.46 -15.02 -0.85
CA ASP A 80 0.06 -15.28 -0.54
C ASP A 80 -0.74 -14.01 -0.87
N GLU A 81 -1.51 -14.05 -1.95
CA GLU A 81 -2.37 -12.95 -2.39
C GLU A 81 -3.41 -12.54 -1.33
N ALA A 82 -3.86 -13.47 -0.48
CA ALA A 82 -4.77 -13.15 0.61
C ALA A 82 -4.07 -12.31 1.68
N ALA A 83 -2.86 -12.72 2.08
CA ALA A 83 -2.04 -11.95 3.01
C ALA A 83 -1.65 -10.57 2.43
N LEU A 84 -1.30 -10.53 1.14
CA LEU A 84 -0.97 -9.29 0.43
C LEU A 84 -2.14 -8.32 0.40
N ARG A 85 -3.36 -8.80 0.11
CA ARG A 85 -4.58 -7.99 0.15
C ARG A 85 -4.84 -7.40 1.54
N VAL A 86 -4.72 -8.21 2.59
CA VAL A 86 -4.87 -7.74 3.97
C VAL A 86 -3.83 -6.65 4.31
N GLN A 87 -2.57 -6.82 3.90
CA GLN A 87 -1.53 -5.80 4.10
C GLN A 87 -1.86 -4.49 3.35
N LEU A 88 -2.33 -4.58 2.10
CA LEU A 88 -2.69 -3.41 1.29
C LEU A 88 -3.92 -2.67 1.85
N GLU A 89 -4.93 -3.40 2.33
CA GLU A 89 -6.11 -2.82 2.97
C GLU A 89 -5.76 -2.08 4.26
N TRP A 90 -4.84 -2.66 5.05
CA TRP A 90 -4.33 -2.03 6.25
C TRP A 90 -3.51 -0.78 5.93
N CYS A 91 -2.58 -0.88 4.98
CA CYS A 91 -1.79 0.26 4.49
C CYS A 91 -2.69 1.41 4.03
N ARG A 92 -3.67 1.11 3.18
CA ARG A 92 -4.67 2.08 2.70
C ARG A 92 -5.40 2.77 3.84
N THR A 93 -5.87 2.01 4.82
CA THR A 93 -6.60 2.58 5.98
C THR A 93 -5.71 3.51 6.79
N VAL A 94 -4.49 3.08 7.11
CA VAL A 94 -3.52 3.89 7.87
C VAL A 94 -3.16 5.18 7.12
N CYS A 95 -2.96 5.11 5.80
CA CYS A 95 -2.69 6.29 4.97
C CYS A 95 -3.86 7.28 4.99
N LEU A 96 -5.10 6.82 4.83
CA LEU A 96 -6.26 7.72 4.85
C LEU A 96 -6.48 8.39 6.21
N GLU A 97 -6.34 7.63 7.30
CA GLU A 97 -6.43 8.19 8.66
C GLU A 97 -5.32 9.20 8.94
N THR A 98 -4.09 8.91 8.47
CA THR A 98 -2.95 9.82 8.65
C THR A 98 -3.13 11.09 7.84
N ALA A 99 -3.59 11.00 6.58
CA ALA A 99 -3.90 12.16 5.76
C ALA A 99 -4.92 13.09 6.43
N GLN A 100 -6.01 12.53 6.97
CA GLN A 100 -7.04 13.30 7.67
C GLN A 100 -6.48 14.06 8.87
N ILE A 101 -5.60 13.43 9.64
CA ILE A 101 -4.96 14.09 10.79
C ILE A 101 -4.02 15.19 10.31
N LEU A 102 -3.24 14.94 9.26
CA LEU A 102 -2.26 15.89 8.74
C LEU A 102 -2.88 17.11 8.05
N ASP A 103 -4.12 17.03 7.54
CA ASP A 103 -4.80 18.15 6.87
C ASP A 103 -4.94 19.39 7.78
N ASP A 104 -5.01 19.19 9.10
CA ASP A 104 -5.14 20.26 10.08
C ASP A 104 -3.78 20.84 10.54
N HIS A 105 -2.65 20.28 10.08
CA HIS A 105 -1.31 20.73 10.48
C HIS A 105 -0.59 21.52 9.38
N LEU A 106 -0.17 22.74 9.73
CA LEU A 106 0.67 23.58 8.86
C LEU A 106 1.96 22.84 8.46
N GLY A 107 2.30 22.91 7.17
CA GLY A 107 3.52 22.28 6.64
C GLY A 107 3.44 20.76 6.48
N ALA A 108 2.23 20.18 6.56
CA ALA A 108 2.00 18.75 6.38
C ALA A 108 1.38 18.40 5.01
N GLU A 109 1.22 19.38 4.11
CA GLU A 109 0.50 19.24 2.84
C GLU A 109 1.11 18.15 1.96
N ASP A 110 2.45 18.11 1.84
CA ASP A 110 3.16 17.10 1.06
C ASP A 110 2.97 15.69 1.63
N ALA A 111 2.97 15.56 2.96
CA ALA A 111 2.78 14.27 3.63
C ALA A 111 1.33 13.79 3.55
N SER A 112 0.35 14.69 3.71
CA SER A 112 -1.08 14.37 3.50
C SER A 112 -1.33 13.93 2.05
N LYS A 113 -0.79 14.68 1.08
CA LYS A 113 -0.90 14.33 -0.34
C LYS A 113 -0.30 12.96 -0.63
N ALA A 114 0.93 12.69 -0.17
CA ALA A 114 1.58 11.39 -0.37
C ALA A 114 0.80 10.23 0.26
N CYS A 115 0.17 10.44 1.43
CA CYS A 115 -0.73 9.47 2.03
C CYS A 115 -1.94 9.16 1.12
N ARG A 116 -2.57 10.18 0.54
CA ARG A 116 -3.74 10.01 -0.35
C ARG A 116 -3.35 9.30 -1.65
N GLU A 117 -2.21 9.64 -2.23
CA GLU A 117 -1.68 8.99 -3.43
C GLU A 117 -1.33 7.52 -3.15
N CYS A 118 -0.71 7.22 -2.01
CA CYS A 118 -0.43 5.85 -1.58
C CYS A 118 -1.72 5.05 -1.33
N ALA A 119 -2.71 5.63 -0.65
CA ALA A 119 -3.99 4.98 -0.42
C ALA A 119 -4.72 4.64 -1.73
N GLN A 120 -4.64 5.52 -2.73
CA GLN A 120 -5.18 5.28 -4.06
C GLN A 120 -4.44 4.14 -4.77
N ALA A 121 -3.10 4.17 -4.78
CA ALA A 121 -2.30 3.12 -5.41
C ALA A 121 -2.52 1.74 -4.75
N CYS A 122 -2.67 1.68 -3.42
CA CYS A 122 -3.04 0.45 -2.73
C CYS A 122 -4.42 -0.06 -3.17
N ALA A 123 -5.42 0.83 -3.26
CA ALA A 123 -6.75 0.47 -3.73
C ALA A 123 -6.75 -0.02 -5.18
N ASP A 124 -5.95 0.63 -6.03
CA ASP A 124 -5.81 0.27 -7.43
C ASP A 124 -5.23 -1.14 -7.58
N PHE A 125 -4.15 -1.43 -6.84
CA PHE A 125 -3.53 -2.75 -6.89
C PHE A 125 -4.40 -3.86 -6.28
N ILE A 126 -5.17 -3.57 -5.21
CA ILE A 126 -6.16 -4.52 -4.67
C ILE A 126 -7.16 -4.96 -5.75
N ARG A 127 -7.67 -4.03 -6.58
CA ARG A 127 -8.59 -4.39 -7.68
C ARG A 127 -7.92 -5.27 -8.73
N THR A 128 -6.64 -5.07 -8.98
CA THR A 128 -5.84 -5.93 -9.87
C THR A 128 -5.72 -7.35 -9.29
N LEU A 129 -5.54 -7.50 -7.97
CA LEU A 129 -5.56 -8.81 -7.28
C LEU A 129 -6.93 -9.49 -7.28
N GLU A 130 -8.02 -8.76 -7.51
CA GLU A 130 -9.38 -9.32 -7.60
C GLU A 130 -9.73 -9.76 -9.03
N THR A 131 -8.92 -9.39 -10.02
CA THR A 131 -9.14 -9.73 -11.42
C THR A 131 -8.72 -11.19 -11.67
N PRO A 132 -9.63 -12.08 -12.10
CA PRO A 132 -9.30 -13.49 -12.32
C PRO A 132 -8.24 -13.64 -13.42
N GLY A 133 -7.03 -14.07 -13.06
CA GLY A 133 -5.95 -14.34 -14.02
C GLY A 133 -4.56 -13.88 -13.55
N ALA A 134 -4.48 -12.95 -12.60
CA ALA A 134 -3.21 -12.42 -12.11
C ALA A 134 -2.40 -13.48 -11.32
N VAL A 135 -1.54 -14.23 -12.01
CA VAL A 135 -0.39 -14.97 -11.45
C VAL A 135 -0.74 -16.04 -10.40
N ARG A 136 -1.44 -17.10 -10.83
CA ARG A 136 -1.39 -18.39 -10.13
C ARG A 136 -0.20 -19.20 -10.64
N ASP A 137 1.01 -18.87 -10.20
CA ASP A 137 2.12 -19.82 -10.25
C ASP A 137 3.09 -19.63 -9.08
N GLY A 138 3.19 -20.70 -8.29
CA GLY A 138 4.01 -20.86 -7.09
C GLY A 138 3.69 -22.20 -6.45
N GLY A 139 3.72 -23.28 -7.25
CA GLY A 139 3.28 -24.61 -6.86
C GLY A 139 4.27 -25.42 -6.00
N GLY A 140 3.83 -26.62 -5.61
CA GLY A 140 4.66 -27.69 -5.04
C GLY A 140 4.05 -28.34 -3.82
#